data_AF-A0A533W887-F1
#
_entry.id   AF-A0A533W887-F1
#
_cell.length_a   1.000
_cell.length_b   1.000
_cell.length_c   1.000
_cell.angle_alpha   90.00
_cell.angle_beta   90.00
_cell.angle_gamma   90.00
#
_symmetry.space_group_name_H-M   'P 1'
#
loop_
_entity.id
_entity.type
_entity.pdbx_description
1 polymer ?
#
loop_
_entity_poly.entity_id
_entity_poly.type
_entity_poly.pdbx_seq_one_letter_code
_entity_poly.pdbx_strand_id
1 'polypeptide(L)'
;MKKGRVLDLGSGRRKYGEIWRLQKELVAARANDSSPDTLILVEHEHVVTLGRRTSVDNFRPQGVPVFNVERGGDATYHGPGQLVGYPIIKLQDHDVQRYLRMLEEVLIRVTRSYGIESERREGQTGVWAGERKVASI
;
A
#
# COMPACT_ATOMS: atom_id res chain seq x y z
N MET A 1 -1.94 -6.67 24.13
CA MET A 1 -1.91 -6.35 22.68
C MET A 1 -2.31 -7.61 21.91
N LYS A 2 -3.28 -7.54 20.99
CA LYS A 2 -3.55 -8.67 20.08
C LYS A 2 -2.30 -8.85 19.20
N LYS A 3 -1.77 -10.06 19.10
CA LYS A 3 -0.61 -10.35 18.23
C LYS A 3 -1.08 -10.29 16.77
N GLY A 4 -0.62 -9.29 16.02
CA GLY A 4 -0.74 -9.27 14.56
C GLY A 4 0.22 -10.28 13.92
N ARG A 5 0.00 -10.60 12.65
CA ARG A 5 0.91 -11.44 11.86
C ARG A 5 1.48 -10.67 10.67
N VAL A 6 2.70 -11.03 10.30
CA VAL A 6 3.30 -10.63 9.02
C VAL A 6 3.23 -11.81 8.08
N LEU A 7 2.69 -11.57 6.89
CA LEU A 7 2.69 -12.52 5.78
C LEU A 7 3.65 -11.99 4.72
N ASP A 8 4.91 -12.40 4.83
CA ASP A 8 5.92 -12.13 3.82
C ASP A 8 5.76 -13.15 2.70
N LEU A 9 5.35 -12.68 1.52
CA LEU A 9 5.15 -13.52 0.34
C LEU A 9 6.44 -13.77 -0.46
N GLY A 10 7.57 -13.29 0.07
CA GLY A 10 8.93 -13.55 -0.40
C GLY A 10 9.31 -12.76 -1.66
N SER A 11 10.47 -13.13 -2.22
CA SER A 11 11.07 -12.51 -3.41
C SER A 11 10.40 -12.91 -4.74
N GLY A 12 9.30 -13.67 -4.68
CA GLY A 12 8.53 -14.04 -5.86
C GLY A 12 7.58 -12.93 -6.27
N ARG A 13 7.71 -12.43 -7.50
CA ARG A 13 6.78 -11.44 -8.06
C ARG A 13 5.38 -12.03 -8.16
N ARG A 14 4.39 -11.33 -7.62
CA ARG A 14 2.99 -11.79 -7.61
C ARG A 14 2.13 -10.94 -8.53
N LYS A 15 1.22 -11.59 -9.25
CA LYS A 15 0.17 -10.89 -9.99
C LYS A 15 -0.70 -10.10 -9.03
N TYR A 16 -0.97 -8.84 -9.39
CA TYR A 16 -1.77 -7.95 -8.55
C TYR A 16 -3.14 -8.55 -8.17
N GLY A 17 -3.85 -9.13 -9.14
CA GLY A 17 -5.18 -9.69 -8.92
C GLY A 17 -5.23 -10.83 -7.89
N GLU A 18 -4.18 -11.65 -7.79
CA GLU A 18 -4.10 -12.73 -6.79
C GLU A 18 -4.01 -12.16 -5.37
N ILE A 19 -3.16 -11.15 -5.19
CA ILE A 19 -2.98 -10.51 -3.88
C ILE A 19 -4.17 -9.63 -3.53
N TRP A 20 -4.79 -8.98 -4.52
CA TRP A 20 -6.01 -8.22 -4.30
C TRP A 20 -7.16 -9.11 -3.82
N ARG A 21 -7.30 -10.33 -4.36
CA ARG A 21 -8.25 -11.32 -3.84
C ARG A 21 -7.92 -11.74 -2.41
N LEU A 22 -6.65 -12.03 -2.12
CA LEU A 22 -6.19 -12.36 -0.76
C LEU A 22 -6.47 -11.21 0.23
N GLN A 23 -6.26 -9.96 -0.18
CA GLN A 23 -6.62 -8.80 0.64
C GLN A 23 -8.10 -8.80 0.99
N LYS A 24 -9.00 -9.04 0.02
CA LYS A 24 -10.45 -9.09 0.25
C LYS A 24 -10.84 -10.23 1.20
N GLU A 25 -10.26 -11.41 1.04
CA GLU A 25 -10.46 -12.56 1.93
C GLU A 25 -10.02 -12.22 3.38
N LEU A 26 -8.85 -11.61 3.54
CA LEU A 26 -8.32 -11.21 4.85
C LEU A 26 -9.11 -10.08 5.48
N VAL A 27 -9.62 -9.12 4.70
CA VAL A 27 -10.50 -8.06 5.20
C VAL A 27 -11.79 -8.66 5.76
N ALA A 28 -12.42 -9.59 5.04
CA ALA A 28 -13.63 -10.28 5.50
C ALA A 28 -13.36 -11.09 6.78
N ALA A 29 -12.28 -11.87 6.79
CA ALA A 29 -11.86 -12.66 7.96
C ALA A 29 -11.42 -11.78 9.15
N ARG A 30 -10.93 -10.57 8.90
CA ARG A 30 -10.60 -9.65 9.98
C ARG A 30 -11.84 -8.97 10.52
N ALA A 31 -12.78 -8.59 9.64
CA ALA A 31 -14.02 -7.92 10.02
C ALA A 31 -14.87 -8.76 10.99
N ASN A 32 -14.96 -10.07 10.73
CA ASN A 32 -15.67 -11.04 11.58
C ASN A 32 -14.82 -11.59 12.75
N ASP A 33 -13.65 -11.00 13.01
CA ASP A 33 -12.71 -11.40 14.07
C ASP A 33 -12.21 -12.87 13.99
N SER A 34 -12.30 -13.53 12.83
CA SER A 34 -11.79 -14.89 12.59
C SER A 34 -10.30 -14.94 12.18
N SER A 35 -9.69 -13.79 11.86
CA SER A 35 -8.27 -13.63 11.59
C SER A 35 -7.68 -12.48 12.42
N PRO A 36 -6.41 -12.57 12.87
CA PRO A 36 -5.72 -11.43 13.46
C PRO A 36 -5.44 -10.33 12.40
N ASP A 37 -5.09 -9.14 12.89
CA ASP A 37 -4.52 -8.09 12.04
C ASP A 37 -3.31 -8.65 11.27
N THR A 38 -3.22 -8.34 9.98
CA THR A 38 -2.23 -8.95 9.08
C THR A 38 -1.54 -7.87 8.25
N LEU A 39 -0.21 -7.86 8.23
CA LEU A 39 0.57 -7.10 7.25
C LEU A 39 1.04 -8.06 6.14
N ILE A 40 0.56 -7.85 4.92
CA ILE A 40 1.11 -8.55 3.74
C ILE A 40 2.30 -7.75 3.24
N LEU A 41 3.43 -8.41 2.99
CA LEU A 41 4.57 -7.86 2.28
C LEU A 41 4.76 -8.63 0.96
N VAL A 42 4.88 -7.90 -0.14
CA VAL A 42 4.95 -8.49 -1.48
C VAL A 42 5.65 -7.57 -2.47
N GLU A 43 6.19 -8.15 -3.54
CA GLU A 43 6.59 -7.44 -4.76
C GLU A 43 5.67 -7.85 -5.91
N HIS A 44 5.23 -6.89 -6.72
CA HIS A 44 4.33 -7.15 -7.83
C HIS A 44 5.06 -7.31 -9.17
N GLU A 45 4.47 -8.11 -10.06
CA GLU A 45 4.68 -7.91 -11.49
C GLU A 45 4.25 -6.49 -11.88
N HIS A 46 4.73 -6.00 -13.04
CA HIS A 46 4.35 -4.67 -13.53
C HIS A 46 2.82 -4.52 -13.54
N VAL A 47 2.31 -3.48 -12.88
CA VAL A 47 0.88 -3.19 -12.82
C VAL A 47 0.64 -1.71 -12.60
N VAL A 48 -0.44 -1.19 -13.18
CA VAL A 48 -1.01 0.10 -12.85
C VAL A 48 -2.34 -0.10 -12.13
N THR A 49 -2.54 0.63 -11.05
CA THR A 49 -3.81 0.65 -10.34
C THR A 49 -4.40 2.05 -10.37
N LEU A 50 -5.68 2.17 -10.70
CA LEU A 50 -6.43 3.43 -10.76
C LEU A 50 -7.28 3.54 -9.51
N GLY A 51 -6.96 4.51 -8.65
CA GLY A 51 -7.74 4.81 -7.45
C GLY A 51 -9.02 5.60 -7.77
N ARG A 52 -9.82 5.88 -6.75
CA ARG A 52 -11.16 6.51 -6.90
C ARG A 52 -11.16 7.88 -7.58
N ARG A 53 -10.04 8.58 -7.63
CA ARG A 53 -9.93 9.92 -8.24
C ARG A 53 -9.58 9.89 -9.72
N THR A 54 -9.26 8.72 -10.27
CA THR A 54 -8.86 8.58 -11.68
C THR A 54 -10.00 8.08 -12.56
N SER A 55 -10.29 8.79 -13.65
CA SER A 55 -11.14 8.31 -14.73
C SER A 55 -10.34 7.46 -15.73
N VAL A 56 -10.92 6.35 -16.18
CA VAL A 56 -10.32 5.35 -17.09
C VAL A 56 -10.03 5.93 -18.47
N ASP A 57 -10.72 7.00 -18.85
CA ASP A 57 -10.73 7.48 -20.24
C ASP A 57 -9.41 8.12 -20.68
N ASN A 58 -8.53 8.51 -19.75
CA ASN A 58 -7.29 9.23 -20.05
C ASN A 58 -5.99 8.46 -19.77
N PHE A 59 -6.05 7.21 -19.26
CA PHE A 59 -4.85 6.50 -18.84
C PHE A 59 -4.90 5.00 -19.18
N ARG A 60 -4.33 4.65 -20.34
CA ARG A 60 -4.12 3.24 -20.76
C ARG A 60 -2.65 3.00 -21.10
N PRO A 61 -1.79 2.71 -20.09
CA PRO A 61 -0.42 2.30 -20.36
C PRO A 61 -0.41 1.04 -21.23
N GLN A 62 0.37 1.05 -22.31
CA GLN A 62 0.53 -0.11 -23.18
C GLN A 62 1.42 -1.15 -22.50
N GLY A 63 1.04 -2.43 -22.59
CA GLY A 63 1.86 -3.55 -22.13
C GLY A 63 1.90 -3.79 -20.62
N VAL A 64 1.11 -3.05 -19.81
CA VAL A 64 1.03 -3.23 -18.37
C VAL A 64 -0.44 -3.43 -17.95
N PRO A 65 -0.77 -4.49 -17.19
CA PRO A 65 -2.12 -4.68 -16.64
C PRO A 65 -2.61 -3.46 -15.85
N VAL A 66 -3.88 -3.12 -16.02
CA VAL A 66 -4.53 -1.99 -15.34
C VAL A 66 -5.71 -2.49 -14.50
N PHE A 67 -5.77 -2.08 -13.24
CA PHE A 67 -6.86 -2.42 -12.32
C PHE A 67 -7.54 -1.17 -11.77
N ASN A 68 -8.86 -1.11 -11.85
CA ASN A 68 -9.65 -0.12 -11.11
C ASN A 68 -9.86 -0.64 -9.70
N VAL A 69 -9.49 0.15 -8.70
CA VAL A 69 -9.42 -0.30 -7.30
C VAL A 69 -10.03 0.72 -6.35
N GLU A 70 -10.47 0.25 -5.20
CA GLU A 70 -11.26 1.04 -4.26
C GLU A 70 -10.41 1.95 -3.36
N ARG A 71 -9.08 2.05 -3.58
CA ARG A 71 -8.19 2.90 -2.77
C ARG A 71 -8.34 4.39 -3.10
N GLY A 72 -7.93 5.23 -2.15
CA GLY A 72 -7.80 6.66 -2.37
C GLY A 72 -6.67 7.02 -3.34
N GLY A 73 -6.62 8.30 -3.72
CA GLY A 73 -5.61 8.83 -4.63
C GLY A 73 -5.87 8.51 -6.10
N ASP A 74 -4.89 8.89 -6.92
CA ASP A 74 -4.91 8.74 -8.37
C ASP A 74 -4.25 7.43 -8.84
N ALA A 75 -3.90 7.34 -10.12
CA ALA A 75 -3.13 6.24 -10.67
C ALA A 75 -1.78 6.06 -9.95
N THR A 76 -1.38 4.82 -9.72
CA THR A 76 -0.02 4.49 -9.28
C THR A 76 0.48 3.25 -10.02
N TYR A 77 1.79 3.12 -10.08
CA TYR A 77 2.48 1.98 -10.66
C TYR A 77 3.14 1.15 -9.56
N HIS A 78 3.08 -0.18 -9.73
CA HIS A 78 3.86 -1.14 -8.97
C HIS A 78 4.62 -2.07 -9.91
N GLY A 79 5.76 -2.57 -9.44
CA GLY A 79 6.55 -3.51 -10.21
C GLY A 79 7.80 -3.98 -9.46
N PRO A 80 8.69 -4.68 -10.16
CA PRO A 80 9.86 -5.27 -9.56
C PRO A 80 10.78 -4.26 -8.85
N GLY A 81 11.33 -4.65 -7.71
CA GLY A 81 12.16 -3.80 -6.84
C GLY A 81 11.36 -2.86 -5.92
N GLN A 82 10.03 -2.85 -5.99
CA GLN A 82 9.18 -2.10 -5.08
C GLN A 82 8.55 -3.03 -4.04
N LEU A 83 8.92 -2.84 -2.77
CA LEU A 83 8.21 -3.47 -1.65
C LEU A 83 6.84 -2.82 -1.48
N VAL A 84 5.79 -3.63 -1.53
CA VAL A 84 4.42 -3.22 -1.29
C VAL A 84 3.91 -3.84 0.02
N GLY A 85 3.38 -3.01 0.90
CA GLY A 85 2.78 -3.42 2.16
C GLY A 85 1.27 -3.22 2.17
N TYR A 86 0.51 -4.26 2.51
CA TYR A 86 -0.94 -4.18 2.73
C TYR A 86 -1.28 -4.49 4.19
N PRO A 87 -1.39 -3.48 5.07
CA PRO A 87 -1.84 -3.69 6.43
C PRO A 87 -3.37 -3.84 6.45
N ILE A 88 -3.83 -5.04 6.75
CA ILE A 88 -5.23 -5.42 6.96
C ILE A 88 -5.51 -5.36 8.47
N ILE A 89 -5.97 -4.20 8.93
CA ILE A 89 -6.11 -3.87 10.34
C ILE A 89 -7.54 -3.40 10.63
N LYS A 90 -8.15 -3.90 11.71
CA LYS A 90 -9.43 -3.37 12.22
C LYS A 90 -9.16 -2.17 13.13
N LEU A 91 -9.30 -0.97 12.56
CA LEU A 91 -9.12 0.28 13.31
C LEU A 91 -10.14 0.39 14.44
N GLN A 92 -9.68 0.87 15.61
CA GLN A 92 -10.53 1.08 16.78
C GLN A 92 -11.26 2.43 16.72
N ASP A 93 -10.57 3.44 16.19
CA ASP A 93 -11.13 4.72 15.80
C ASP A 93 -11.33 4.73 14.27
N HIS A 94 -12.36 5.42 13.78
CA HIS A 94 -12.56 5.60 12.34
C HIS A 94 -11.67 6.73 11.77
N ASP A 95 -10.58 7.08 12.46
CA ASP A 95 -9.67 8.16 12.08
C ASP A 95 -8.61 7.66 11.09
N VAL A 96 -9.02 7.64 9.82
CA VAL A 96 -8.17 7.27 8.69
C VAL A 96 -6.98 8.22 8.55
N GLN A 97 -7.13 9.51 8.88
CA GLN A 97 -6.07 10.50 8.73
C GLN A 97 -4.92 10.24 9.70
N ARG A 98 -5.26 9.95 10.96
CA ARG A 98 -4.27 9.54 11.97
C ARG A 98 -3.56 8.26 11.55
N TYR A 99 -4.31 7.27 11.05
CA TYR A 99 -3.72 6.02 10.56
C TYR A 99 -2.73 6.24 9.41
N LEU A 100 -3.08 7.07 8.42
CA LEU A 100 -2.17 7.42 7.32
C LEU A 100 -0.88 8.10 7.83
N ARG A 101 -1.00 9.05 8.77
CA ARG A 101 0.17 9.70 9.40
C ARG A 101 1.07 8.72 10.13
N MET A 102 0.52 7.66 10.71
CA MET A 102 1.29 6.58 11.33
C MET A 102 2.05 5.76 10.28
N LEU A 103 1.44 5.46 9.12
CA LEU A 103 2.13 4.77 8.02
C LEU A 103 3.29 5.62 7.47
N GLU A 104 3.08 6.92 7.27
CA GLU A 104 4.14 7.85 6.90
C GLU A 104 5.29 7.84 7.92
N GLU A 105 4.97 7.80 9.22
CA GLU A 105 5.98 7.76 10.28
C GLU A 105 6.84 6.50 10.20
N VAL A 106 6.21 5.34 9.99
CA VAL A 106 6.92 4.07 9.84
C VAL A 106 7.89 4.15 8.67
N LEU A 107 7.43 4.64 7.53
CA LEU A 107 8.24 4.77 6.32
C LEU A 107 9.41 5.76 6.52
N ILE A 108 9.18 6.90 7.18
CA ILE A 108 10.23 7.88 7.51
C ILE A 108 11.30 7.28 8.44
N ARG A 109 10.90 6.44 9.41
CA ARG A 109 11.86 5.77 10.29
C ARG A 109 12.68 4.72 9.53
N VAL A 110 12.03 3.99 8.63
CA VAL A 110 12.70 3.00 7.78
C VAL A 110 13.74 3.69 6.90
N THR A 111 13.37 4.73 6.13
CA THR A 111 14.32 5.46 5.27
C THR A 111 15.48 6.05 6.07
N ARG A 112 15.20 6.64 7.24
CA ARG A 112 16.24 7.16 8.13
C ARG A 112 17.24 6.10 8.58
N SER A 113 16.80 4.85 8.79
CA SER A 113 17.70 3.74 9.15
C SER A 113 18.70 3.40 8.04
N TYR A 114 18.41 3.79 6.79
CA TYR A 114 19.32 3.69 5.64
C TYR A 114 20.08 5.00 5.36
N GLY A 115 20.03 5.99 6.28
CA GLY A 115 20.69 7.28 6.10
C GLY A 115 19.97 8.22 5.11
N ILE A 116 18.72 7.91 4.75
CA ILE A 116 17.91 8.74 3.85
C ILE A 116 17.03 9.65 4.69
N GLU A 117 17.28 10.96 4.62
CA GLU A 117 16.40 11.95 5.22
C GLU A 117 15.12 12.09 4.39
N SER A 118 13.98 11.88 5.05
CA SER A 118 12.67 11.99 4.39
C SER A 118 11.61 12.57 5.30
N GLU A 119 10.61 13.20 4.70
CA GLU A 119 9.58 13.97 5.39
C GLU A 119 8.18 13.77 4.77
N ARG A 120 7.18 14.30 5.48
CA ARG A 120 5.82 14.48 4.96
C ARG A 120 5.75 15.78 4.19
N ARG A 121 4.84 15.87 3.22
CA ARG A 121 4.51 17.12 2.55
C ARG A 121 3.05 17.47 2.75
N GLU A 122 2.79 18.71 3.16
CA GLU A 122 1.43 19.19 3.37
C GLU A 122 0.62 19.06 2.07
N GLY A 123 -0.60 18.52 2.18
CA GLY A 123 -1.49 18.26 1.05
C GLY A 123 -1.09 17.08 0.15
N GLN A 124 0.06 16.41 0.39
CA GLN A 124 0.58 15.35 -0.48
C GLN A 124 0.90 14.07 0.29
N THR A 125 -0.06 13.14 0.32
CA THR A 125 0.10 11.83 0.97
C THR A 125 1.30 11.05 0.41
N GLY A 126 2.11 10.51 1.33
CA GLY A 126 3.32 9.76 1.04
C GLY A 126 4.55 10.35 1.71
N VAL A 127 5.71 9.76 1.42
CA VAL A 127 7.00 10.14 2.02
C VAL A 127 7.96 10.61 0.94
N TRP A 128 8.70 11.68 1.22
CA TRP A 128 9.53 12.40 0.26
C TRP A 128 10.95 12.59 0.77
N ALA A 129 11.96 12.42 -0.10
CA ALA A 129 13.37 12.73 0.16
C ALA A 129 13.81 13.85 -0.80
N GLY A 130 13.94 15.07 -0.28
CA GLY A 130 14.02 16.27 -1.11
C GLY A 130 12.80 16.36 -2.02
N GLU A 131 13.01 16.53 -3.32
CA GLU A 131 11.93 16.64 -4.33
C GLU A 131 11.37 15.31 -4.82
N ARG A 132 11.92 14.17 -4.36
CA ARG A 132 11.56 12.84 -4.88
C ARG A 132 10.67 12.09 -3.90
N LYS A 133 9.54 11.56 -4.39
CA LYS A 133 8.68 10.67 -3.60
C LYS A 133 9.38 9.31 -3.45
N VAL A 134 9.57 8.86 -2.21
CA VAL A 134 10.19 7.57 -1.88
C VAL A 134 9.17 6.50 -1.52
N ALA A 135 7.98 6.90 -1.08
CA ALA A 135 6.88 5.97 -0.83
C ALA A 135 5.51 6.60 -1.10
N SER A 136 4.65 5.82 -1.76
CA SER A 136 3.22 6.12 -1.91
C SER A 136 2.42 5.37 -0.85
N ILE A 137 1.31 5.96 -0.41
CA ILE A 137 0.37 5.40 0.57
C ILE A 137 -1.04 5.49 0.00
#